data_AF-A0A0T0M9Y3-F1
#
_entry.id   AF-A0A0T0M9Y3-F1
#
_cell.length_a   1.000
_cell.length_b   1.000
_cell.length_c   1.000
_cell.angle_alpha   90.00
_cell.angle_beta   90.00
_cell.angle_gamma   90.00
#
_symmetry.space_group_name_H-M   'P 1'
#
loop_
_entity.id
_entity.type
_entity.pdbx_description
1 polymer ?
#
loop_
_entity_poly.entity_id
_entity_poly.type
_entity_poly.pdbx_seq_one_letter_code
_entity_poly.pdbx_strand_id
1 'polypeptide(L)'
;MSNQSFRKNNNDFETNTFDGDSGYVSIKSGENLLLELNKNDIIDFEYKQLKQSDTIGKYYRKLNSTNFILYLNDITNKKLSPSNFIIEVDSKGKIIKSERYVNGFYLCCWNNKFDGFGKINDYFFIKSCGTGSAFCSAQLYFFKDVTPQENLNPIIKSLFHGMCETNGKKWWACSLESTFKTAKDSIIFNYEYKTGISKKRKKYKKIEKFDVVYRLKNNVWVASDTTRINQIQY
;
A
#
# COMPACT_ATOMS: atom_id res chain seq x y z
N MET A 1 24.44 2.43 -40.72
CA MET A 1 23.50 1.35 -40.32
C MET A 1 24.30 0.32 -39.54
N SER A 2 24.30 0.38 -38.20
CA SER A 2 24.98 -0.61 -37.37
C SER A 2 24.00 -1.72 -36.99
N ASN A 3 24.36 -2.95 -37.33
CA ASN A 3 23.64 -4.15 -36.89
C ASN A 3 23.95 -4.39 -35.42
N GLN A 4 23.04 -4.01 -34.53
CA GLN A 4 23.05 -4.51 -33.16
C GLN A 4 22.54 -5.96 -33.17
N SER A 5 23.50 -6.87 -33.07
CA SER A 5 23.29 -8.29 -32.79
C SER A 5 22.60 -8.45 -31.43
N PHE A 6 21.31 -8.82 -31.46
CA PHE A 6 20.61 -9.29 -30.27
C PHE A 6 21.15 -10.66 -29.89
N ARG A 7 22.11 -10.68 -28.96
CA ARG A 7 22.48 -11.91 -28.25
C ARG A 7 21.24 -12.41 -27.51
N LYS A 8 20.74 -13.58 -27.89
CA LYS A 8 19.87 -14.39 -27.04
C LYS A 8 20.68 -14.71 -25.77
N ASN A 9 20.46 -13.94 -24.72
CA ASN A 9 20.88 -14.35 -23.39
C ASN A 9 20.04 -15.57 -23.01
N ASN A 10 20.67 -16.75 -22.97
CA ASN A 10 20.18 -17.87 -22.19
C ASN A 10 20.29 -17.42 -20.73
N ASN A 11 19.26 -16.72 -20.26
CA ASN A 11 19.09 -16.41 -18.86
C ASN A 11 18.74 -17.71 -18.15
N ASP A 12 19.74 -18.38 -17.59
CA ASP A 12 19.53 -19.20 -16.40
C ASP A 12 18.98 -18.25 -15.33
N PHE A 13 17.65 -18.09 -15.34
CA PHE A 13 16.95 -17.40 -14.27
C PHE A 13 17.25 -18.19 -13.00
N GLU A 14 18.15 -17.70 -12.16
CA GLU A 14 18.22 -18.12 -10.76
C GLU A 14 16.79 -18.11 -10.25
N THR A 15 16.26 -19.30 -9.96
CA THR A 15 14.88 -19.44 -9.54
C THR A 15 14.72 -18.68 -8.24
N ASN A 16 13.90 -17.64 -8.25
CA ASN A 16 13.48 -16.94 -7.04
C ASN A 16 12.66 -17.94 -6.20
N THR A 17 13.32 -18.73 -5.36
CA THR A 17 12.65 -19.62 -4.43
C THR A 17 12.17 -18.80 -3.24
N PHE A 18 10.87 -18.79 -3.02
CA PHE A 18 10.26 -18.15 -1.85
C PHE A 18 10.07 -19.21 -0.76
N ASP A 19 10.63 -18.96 0.41
CA ASP A 19 10.52 -19.83 1.58
C ASP A 19 9.89 -19.10 2.77
N GLY A 20 9.52 -19.86 3.80
CA GLY A 20 8.86 -19.32 5.00
C GLY A 20 7.50 -18.68 4.76
N ASP A 21 7.03 -17.91 5.75
CA ASP A 21 5.73 -17.24 5.75
C ASP A 21 5.78 -15.79 5.27
N SER A 22 6.95 -15.15 5.35
CA SER A 22 7.19 -13.78 4.90
C SER A 22 8.67 -13.49 4.75
N GLY A 23 9.01 -12.55 3.87
CA GLY A 23 10.38 -12.08 3.72
C GLY A 23 10.48 -10.83 2.86
N TYR A 24 11.71 -10.41 2.59
CA TYR A 24 12.02 -9.25 1.77
C TYR A 24 12.51 -9.68 0.38
N VAL A 25 12.24 -8.86 -0.63
CA VAL A 25 12.68 -9.12 -2.01
C VAL A 25 13.80 -8.16 -2.37
N SER A 26 14.97 -8.70 -2.70
CA SER A 26 16.11 -7.91 -3.16
C SER A 26 15.91 -7.38 -4.59
N ILE A 27 16.67 -6.36 -4.99
CA ILE A 27 16.71 -5.85 -6.37
C ILE A 27 16.98 -6.99 -7.34
N LYS A 28 18.02 -7.79 -7.08
CA LYS A 28 18.39 -8.92 -7.96
C LYS A 28 17.22 -9.86 -8.22
N SER A 29 16.47 -10.19 -7.17
CA SER A 29 15.35 -11.13 -7.26
C SER A 29 14.13 -10.48 -7.92
N GLY A 30 13.77 -9.26 -7.51
CA GLY A 30 12.57 -8.59 -7.99
C GLY A 30 12.72 -7.99 -9.40
N GLU A 31 13.93 -7.63 -9.84
CA GLU A 31 14.20 -7.14 -11.19
C GLU A 31 13.74 -8.16 -12.25
N ASN A 32 14.05 -9.44 -12.06
CA ASN A 32 13.61 -10.50 -12.99
C ASN A 32 12.09 -10.57 -13.12
N LEU A 33 11.37 -10.43 -12.01
CA LEU A 33 9.90 -10.42 -12.00
C LEU A 33 9.36 -9.17 -12.69
N LEU A 34 9.94 -8.00 -12.43
CA LEU A 34 9.50 -6.75 -13.03
C LEU A 34 9.79 -6.69 -14.53
N LEU A 35 10.95 -7.20 -14.97
CA LEU A 35 11.28 -7.36 -16.39
C LEU A 35 10.30 -8.28 -17.09
N GLU A 36 9.85 -9.35 -16.43
CA GLU A 36 8.82 -10.23 -16.98
C GLU A 36 7.47 -9.52 -17.16
N LEU A 37 7.08 -8.68 -16.21
CA LEU A 37 5.85 -7.89 -16.29
C LEU A 37 5.91 -6.80 -17.37
N ASN A 38 7.10 -6.24 -17.62
CA ASN A 38 7.30 -5.11 -18.53
C ASN A 38 7.88 -5.51 -19.90
N LYS A 39 7.74 -6.77 -20.33
CA LYS A 39 8.27 -7.32 -21.60
C LYS A 39 7.96 -6.50 -22.88
N ASN A 40 7.01 -5.56 -22.83
CA ASN A 40 6.58 -4.74 -23.97
C ASN A 40 6.92 -3.23 -23.86
N ASP A 41 7.58 -2.78 -22.78
CA ASP A 41 7.93 -1.37 -22.58
C ASP A 41 9.46 -1.21 -22.53
N ILE A 42 10.00 -0.26 -23.30
CA ILE A 42 11.46 -0.03 -23.35
C ILE A 42 11.85 0.70 -22.07
N ILE A 43 12.59 0.01 -21.21
CA ILE A 43 13.01 0.54 -19.92
C ILE A 43 14.43 1.09 -20.00
N ASP A 44 14.58 2.39 -19.73
CA ASP A 44 15.88 3.02 -19.42
C ASP A 44 16.14 2.93 -17.91
N PHE A 45 16.96 1.95 -17.51
CA PHE A 45 17.43 1.79 -16.13
C PHE A 45 18.59 2.73 -15.82
N GLU A 46 18.52 3.51 -14.73
CA GLU A 46 19.75 4.02 -14.09
C GLU A 46 19.94 3.38 -12.71
N TYR A 47 20.65 2.27 -12.70
CA TYR A 47 21.05 1.53 -11.49
C TYR A 47 22.10 2.23 -10.62
N LYS A 48 22.57 3.43 -10.99
CA LYS A 48 23.85 3.97 -10.51
C LYS A 48 23.95 4.17 -8.98
N GLN A 49 22.85 4.09 -8.24
CA GLN A 49 22.83 4.33 -6.79
C GLN A 49 22.31 3.17 -5.93
N LEU A 50 21.81 2.08 -6.53
CA LEU A 50 21.23 0.97 -5.76
C LEU A 50 22.09 -0.28 -5.85
N LYS A 51 22.30 -0.97 -4.73
CA LYS A 51 23.00 -2.25 -4.69
C LYS A 51 22.03 -3.37 -5.01
N GLN A 52 22.48 -4.40 -5.71
CA GLN A 52 21.67 -5.58 -6.03
C GLN A 52 21.10 -6.31 -4.79
N SER A 53 21.73 -6.11 -3.63
CA SER A 53 21.29 -6.60 -2.31
C SER A 53 20.20 -5.75 -1.65
N ASP A 54 19.95 -4.53 -2.13
CA ASP A 54 18.95 -3.64 -1.54
C ASP A 54 17.55 -4.23 -1.71
N THR A 55 16.66 -3.94 -0.78
CA THR A 55 15.29 -4.46 -0.79
C THR A 55 14.37 -3.54 -1.58
N ILE A 56 13.59 -4.13 -2.50
CA ILE A 56 12.56 -3.42 -3.29
C ILE A 56 11.14 -3.88 -2.99
N GLY A 57 10.97 -4.88 -2.13
CA GLY A 57 9.65 -5.37 -1.83
C GLY A 57 9.60 -6.30 -0.63
N LYS A 58 8.40 -6.78 -0.37
CA LYS A 58 8.09 -7.72 0.70
C LYS A 58 7.11 -8.75 0.19
N TYR A 59 7.21 -9.98 0.69
CA TYR A 59 6.29 -11.05 0.35
C TYR A 59 5.69 -11.69 1.60
N TYR A 60 4.55 -12.34 1.41
CA TYR A 60 3.90 -13.19 2.39
C TYR A 60 3.31 -14.42 1.72
N ARG A 61 3.36 -15.57 2.39
CA ARG A 61 2.69 -16.80 1.94
C ARG A 61 1.17 -16.68 2.07
N LYS A 62 0.40 -17.16 1.09
CA LYS A 62 -1.06 -17.29 1.20
C LYS A 62 -1.41 -18.40 2.20
N LEU A 63 -2.45 -18.19 3.01
CA LEU A 63 -2.88 -19.20 3.97
C LEU A 63 -3.37 -20.46 3.21
N ASN A 64 -2.97 -21.65 3.68
CA ASN A 64 -3.33 -22.94 3.07
C ASN A 64 -2.97 -23.07 1.58
N SER A 65 -1.89 -22.39 1.15
CA SER A 65 -1.42 -22.41 -0.24
C SER A 65 0.10 -22.38 -0.30
N THR A 66 0.66 -22.89 -1.40
CA THR A 66 2.10 -22.77 -1.73
C THR A 66 2.44 -21.47 -2.45
N ASN A 67 1.45 -20.61 -2.69
CA ASN A 67 1.62 -19.35 -3.40
C ASN A 67 1.99 -18.22 -2.44
N PHE A 68 2.59 -17.17 -2.99
CA PHE A 68 3.03 -15.99 -2.28
C PHE A 68 2.43 -14.74 -2.92
N ILE A 69 2.09 -13.75 -2.08
CA ILE A 69 1.77 -12.39 -2.52
C ILE A 69 2.97 -11.50 -2.25
N LEU A 70 3.46 -10.86 -3.31
CA LEU A 70 4.56 -9.90 -3.30
C LEU A 70 4.00 -8.50 -3.49
N TYR A 71 4.64 -7.53 -2.84
CA TYR A 71 4.49 -6.12 -3.13
C TYR A 71 5.88 -5.56 -3.50
N LEU A 72 6.07 -5.24 -4.78
CA LEU A 72 7.34 -4.78 -5.33
C LEU A 72 7.25 -3.33 -5.77
N ASN A 73 8.25 -2.51 -5.42
CA ASN A 73 8.42 -1.20 -6.01
C ASN A 73 8.90 -1.36 -7.47
N ASP A 74 8.23 -0.71 -8.41
CA ASP A 74 8.61 -0.70 -9.82
C ASP A 74 9.83 0.21 -10.02
N ILE A 75 11.01 -0.38 -9.81
CA ILE A 75 12.30 0.29 -10.06
C ILE A 75 12.65 0.39 -11.55
N THR A 76 11.80 -0.18 -12.42
CA THR A 76 12.05 -0.23 -13.85
C THR A 76 11.47 1.01 -14.53
N ASN A 77 10.34 1.54 -14.07
CA ASN A 77 9.72 2.69 -14.73
C ASN A 77 10.09 4.05 -14.10
N LYS A 78 11.04 4.76 -14.72
CA LYS A 78 11.52 6.08 -14.27
C LYS A 78 10.53 7.23 -14.49
N LYS A 79 9.60 7.08 -15.44
CA LYS A 79 8.73 8.18 -15.91
C LYS A 79 7.41 8.25 -15.15
N LEU A 80 7.04 7.18 -14.45
CA LEU A 80 5.79 7.13 -13.71
C LEU A 80 6.00 7.55 -12.26
N SER A 81 5.05 8.34 -11.77
CA SER A 81 4.73 8.44 -10.34
C SER A 81 4.86 7.03 -9.74
N PRO A 82 5.74 6.81 -8.73
CA PRO A 82 6.18 5.46 -8.43
C PRO A 82 5.03 4.48 -8.28
N SER A 83 5.17 3.40 -9.02
CA SER A 83 4.16 2.37 -9.10
C SER A 83 4.69 1.17 -8.36
N ASN A 84 3.80 0.43 -7.73
CA ASN A 84 4.14 -0.83 -7.12
C ASN A 84 3.37 -1.91 -7.86
N PHE A 85 3.88 -3.13 -7.84
CA PHE A 85 3.15 -4.29 -8.31
C PHE A 85 2.75 -5.15 -7.13
N ILE A 86 1.49 -5.60 -7.14
CA ILE A 86 1.08 -6.75 -6.35
C ILE A 86 1.18 -7.95 -7.27
N ILE A 87 1.94 -8.98 -6.87
CA ILE A 87 2.18 -10.15 -7.70
C ILE A 87 1.84 -11.40 -6.89
N GLU A 88 1.05 -12.30 -7.45
CA GLU A 88 0.91 -13.66 -6.94
C GLU A 88 1.88 -14.56 -7.71
N VAL A 89 2.72 -15.28 -6.99
CA VAL A 89 3.68 -16.25 -7.55
C VAL A 89 3.52 -17.62 -6.92
N ASP A 90 3.90 -18.67 -7.63
CA ASP A 90 4.07 -20.01 -7.03
C ASP A 90 5.38 -20.12 -6.23
N SER A 91 5.62 -21.27 -5.62
CA SER A 91 6.85 -21.53 -4.83
C SER A 91 8.14 -21.52 -5.64
N LYS A 92 8.06 -21.56 -6.97
CA LYS A 92 9.19 -21.47 -7.89
C LYS A 92 9.37 -20.06 -8.47
N GLY A 93 8.54 -19.10 -8.01
CA GLY A 93 8.56 -17.72 -8.46
C GLY A 93 7.89 -17.47 -9.81
N LYS A 94 7.13 -18.43 -10.35
CA LYS A 94 6.34 -18.22 -11.57
C LYS A 94 5.17 -17.29 -11.26
N ILE A 95 5.03 -16.23 -12.05
CA ILE A 95 3.91 -15.29 -11.93
C ILE A 95 2.60 -15.97 -12.31
N ILE A 96 1.62 -15.89 -11.40
CA ILE A 96 0.24 -16.39 -11.57
C ILE A 96 -0.70 -15.23 -11.90
N LYS A 97 -0.59 -14.13 -11.14
CA LYS A 97 -1.37 -12.90 -11.31
C LYS A 97 -0.52 -11.70 -10.96
N SER A 98 -0.83 -10.55 -11.55
CA SER A 98 -0.17 -9.30 -11.23
C SER A 98 -1.11 -8.13 -11.45
N GLU A 99 -1.07 -7.16 -10.55
CA GLU A 99 -1.80 -5.90 -10.69
C GLU A 99 -0.89 -4.73 -10.36
N ARG A 100 -1.05 -3.65 -11.11
CA ARG A 100 -0.34 -2.40 -10.81
C ARG A 100 -1.11 -1.66 -9.73
N TYR A 101 -0.34 -1.12 -8.79
CA TYR A 101 -0.86 -0.43 -7.63
C TYR A 101 -0.21 0.94 -7.51
N VAL A 102 -1.04 1.98 -7.53
CA VAL A 102 -0.60 3.36 -7.39
C VAL A 102 -0.63 3.72 -5.92
N ASN A 103 0.57 3.92 -5.36
CA ASN A 103 0.74 4.42 -4.01
C ASN A 103 1.06 5.92 -4.10
N GLY A 104 0.36 6.79 -3.37
CA GLY A 104 0.66 8.21 -3.44
C GLY A 104 2.00 8.59 -2.77
N PHE A 105 2.62 9.66 -3.27
CA PHE A 105 4.05 9.97 -3.10
C PHE A 105 4.47 10.73 -1.86
N TYR A 106 3.87 10.43 -0.71
CA TYR A 106 3.93 11.40 0.38
C TYR A 106 4.57 10.84 1.65
N LEU A 107 5.79 11.35 1.92
CA LEU A 107 6.60 11.08 3.11
C LEU A 107 5.83 11.26 4.43
N CYS A 108 4.79 12.10 4.43
CA CYS A 108 3.95 12.39 5.59
C CYS A 108 3.30 11.13 6.20
N CYS A 109 3.20 10.04 5.45
CA CYS A 109 2.65 8.78 5.91
C CYS A 109 3.67 7.74 6.39
N TRP A 110 4.88 7.83 5.86
CA TRP A 110 5.83 6.72 5.91
C TRP A 110 6.85 6.91 7.00
N ASN A 111 7.08 8.15 7.49
CA ASN A 111 8.16 8.47 8.43
C ASN A 111 9.49 7.81 8.00
N ASN A 112 9.75 7.75 6.69
CA ASN A 112 10.87 7.05 6.06
C ASN A 112 10.95 5.52 6.33
N LYS A 113 9.83 4.84 6.59
CA LYS A 113 9.74 3.39 6.79
C LYS A 113 8.88 2.72 5.71
N PHE A 114 9.33 1.55 5.25
CA PHE A 114 8.55 0.68 4.35
C PHE A 114 7.47 -0.08 5.13
N ASP A 115 6.43 0.64 5.56
CA ASP A 115 5.28 0.10 6.34
C ASP A 115 4.05 -0.13 5.43
N GLY A 116 4.29 -0.29 4.13
CA GLY A 116 3.25 -0.14 3.12
C GLY A 116 2.49 -1.39 2.77
N PHE A 117 3.03 -2.55 3.11
CA PHE A 117 2.45 -3.83 2.78
C PHE A 117 2.52 -4.78 3.98
N GLY A 118 1.36 -5.25 4.39
CA GLY A 118 1.19 -6.09 5.57
C GLY A 118 0.28 -7.27 5.35
N LYS A 119 0.28 -8.18 6.32
CA LYS A 119 -0.64 -9.32 6.40
C LYS A 119 -1.26 -9.35 7.78
N ILE A 120 -2.57 -9.61 7.83
CA ILE A 120 -3.30 -9.92 9.06
C ILE A 120 -4.25 -11.08 8.80
N ASN A 121 -4.06 -12.17 9.54
CA ASN A 121 -4.74 -13.44 9.29
C ASN A 121 -4.54 -13.90 7.83
N ASP A 122 -5.63 -14.11 7.08
CA ASP A 122 -5.64 -14.47 5.66
C ASP A 122 -5.76 -13.28 4.70
N TYR A 123 -5.76 -12.04 5.22
CA TYR A 123 -5.83 -10.82 4.43
C TYR A 123 -4.47 -10.14 4.32
N PHE A 124 -4.21 -9.58 3.16
CA PHE A 124 -3.12 -8.64 2.93
C PHE A 124 -3.68 -7.22 2.99
N PHE A 125 -2.83 -6.26 3.29
CA PHE A 125 -3.20 -4.86 3.20
C PHE A 125 -2.10 -4.01 2.59
N ILE A 126 -2.51 -3.01 1.83
CA ILE A 126 -1.64 -1.93 1.36
C ILE A 126 -2.06 -0.63 2.01
N LYS A 127 -1.08 0.10 2.54
CA LYS A 127 -1.25 1.47 2.98
C LYS A 127 -0.93 2.39 1.79
N SER A 128 -1.88 3.24 1.42
CA SER A 128 -1.70 4.29 0.42
C SER A 128 -1.91 5.66 1.04
N CYS A 129 -1.33 6.68 0.44
CA CYS A 129 -1.27 8.01 1.02
C CYS A 129 -1.68 9.12 0.07
N GLY A 130 -2.44 10.08 0.57
CA GLY A 130 -2.81 11.29 -0.15
C GLY A 130 -2.30 12.52 0.59
N THR A 131 -1.79 13.53 -0.13
CA THR A 131 -1.40 14.82 0.46
C THR A 131 -1.98 15.98 -0.34
N GLY A 132 -2.04 17.14 0.30
CA GLY A 132 -2.19 18.45 -0.33
C GLY A 132 -1.47 19.51 0.51
N SER A 133 -1.54 20.78 0.09
CA SER A 133 -0.79 21.88 0.72
C SER A 133 -1.03 22.05 2.23
N ALA A 134 -2.18 21.58 2.74
CA ALA A 134 -2.52 21.60 4.16
C ALA A 134 -3.16 20.27 4.61
N PHE A 135 -2.86 19.18 3.92
CA PHE A 135 -3.53 17.90 4.10
C PHE A 135 -2.58 16.71 4.00
N CYS A 136 -2.76 15.71 4.86
CA CYS A 136 -2.16 14.38 4.71
C CYS A 136 -3.17 13.32 5.12
N SER A 137 -3.21 12.20 4.41
CA SER A 137 -4.08 11.07 4.73
C SER A 137 -3.41 9.75 4.42
N ALA A 138 -3.84 8.72 5.14
CA ALA A 138 -3.52 7.35 4.86
C ALA A 138 -4.81 6.55 4.70
N GLN A 139 -4.84 5.66 3.73
CA GLN A 139 -5.89 4.69 3.46
C GLN A 139 -5.28 3.28 3.49
N LEU A 140 -6.06 2.31 3.94
CA LEU A 140 -5.72 0.89 3.89
C LEU A 140 -6.64 0.20 2.89
N TYR A 141 -6.05 -0.65 2.07
CA TYR A 141 -6.76 -1.46 1.09
C TYR A 141 -6.50 -2.91 1.45
N PHE A 142 -7.55 -3.60 1.88
CA PHE A 142 -7.46 -5.00 2.31
C PHE A 142 -7.97 -5.93 1.21
N PHE A 143 -7.28 -7.04 1.00
CA PHE A 143 -7.60 -8.02 -0.05
C PHE A 143 -7.09 -9.42 0.32
N LYS A 144 -7.68 -10.47 -0.26
CA LYS A 144 -7.18 -11.85 -0.16
C LYS A 144 -6.44 -12.30 -1.43
N ASP A 145 -6.92 -11.83 -2.56
CA ASP A 145 -6.39 -12.17 -3.88
C ASP A 145 -5.96 -10.91 -4.62
N VAL A 146 -5.01 -11.08 -5.54
CA VAL A 146 -4.57 -10.01 -6.44
C VAL A 146 -5.77 -9.52 -7.24
N THR A 147 -6.13 -8.26 -7.00
CA THR A 147 -7.35 -7.61 -7.48
C THR A 147 -6.99 -6.19 -7.92
N PRO A 148 -7.53 -5.68 -9.04
CA PRO A 148 -7.32 -4.29 -9.46
C PRO A 148 -7.67 -3.29 -8.34
N GLN A 149 -6.87 -2.24 -8.19
CA GLN A 149 -7.00 -1.28 -7.09
C GLN A 149 -8.36 -0.56 -7.10
N GLU A 150 -8.93 -0.30 -8.28
CA GLU A 150 -10.24 0.32 -8.47
C GLU A 150 -11.41 -0.54 -7.98
N ASN A 151 -11.19 -1.85 -7.82
CA ASN A 151 -12.18 -2.78 -7.28
C ASN A 151 -12.07 -2.95 -5.75
N LEU A 152 -11.11 -2.27 -5.12
CA LEU A 152 -10.92 -2.27 -3.67
C LEU A 152 -11.52 -1.01 -3.06
N ASN A 153 -12.17 -1.16 -1.90
CA ASN A 153 -12.63 -0.02 -1.12
C ASN A 153 -11.52 0.47 -0.18
N PRO A 154 -11.04 1.71 -0.31
CA PRO A 154 -10.12 2.28 0.66
C PRO A 154 -10.80 2.46 2.03
N ILE A 155 -10.11 2.07 3.09
CA ILE A 155 -10.48 2.35 4.47
C ILE A 155 -9.58 3.45 5.01
N ILE A 156 -10.13 4.58 5.42
CA ILE A 156 -9.32 5.70 5.94
C ILE A 156 -8.66 5.26 7.24
N LYS A 157 -7.33 5.29 7.27
CA LYS A 157 -6.52 5.01 8.45
C LYS A 157 -6.18 6.27 9.22
N SER A 158 -5.87 7.35 8.51
CA SER A 158 -5.63 8.65 9.13
C SER A 158 -5.93 9.80 8.18
N LEU A 159 -6.22 10.95 8.77
CA LEU A 159 -6.52 12.21 8.09
C LEU A 159 -5.88 13.32 8.92
N PHE A 160 -5.24 14.28 8.29
CA PHE A 160 -4.78 15.50 8.93
C PHE A 160 -5.13 16.67 8.03
N HIS A 161 -5.81 17.67 8.57
CA HIS A 161 -6.07 18.93 7.92
C HIS A 161 -5.51 20.07 8.75
N GLY A 162 -4.78 21.00 8.15
CA GLY A 162 -4.30 22.21 8.81
C GLY A 162 -5.43 23.15 9.26
N MET A 163 -6.57 23.10 8.57
CA MET A 163 -7.80 23.82 8.91
C MET A 163 -9.01 22.97 8.56
N CYS A 164 -10.03 23.01 9.41
CA CYS A 164 -11.25 22.21 9.28
C CYS A 164 -12.44 22.98 9.86
N GLU A 165 -13.65 22.65 9.41
CA GLU A 165 -14.88 23.20 9.96
C GLU A 165 -15.71 22.10 10.59
N THR A 166 -16.27 22.33 11.77
CA THR A 166 -17.16 21.36 12.42
C THR A 166 -18.28 22.11 13.11
N ASN A 167 -19.52 21.81 12.75
CA ASN A 167 -20.73 22.47 13.24
C ASN A 167 -20.67 24.00 13.07
N GLY A 168 -20.25 24.48 11.88
CA GLY A 168 -20.14 25.91 11.56
C GLY A 168 -18.96 26.62 12.23
N LYS A 169 -18.08 25.91 12.95
CA LYS A 169 -16.90 26.49 13.63
C LYS A 169 -15.62 26.08 12.93
N LYS A 170 -14.79 27.07 12.58
CA LYS A 170 -13.45 26.85 12.03
C LYS A 170 -12.46 26.50 13.14
N TRP A 171 -11.70 25.44 12.91
CA TRP A 171 -10.67 24.94 13.82
C TRP A 171 -9.32 24.93 13.12
N TRP A 172 -8.29 25.30 13.87
CA TRP A 172 -6.90 25.09 13.48
C TRP A 172 -6.50 23.67 13.85
N ALA A 173 -6.11 22.91 12.82
CA ALA A 173 -5.76 21.51 12.84
C ALA A 173 -6.88 20.55 13.30
N CYS A 174 -7.16 19.59 12.42
CA CYS A 174 -7.92 18.38 12.73
C CYS A 174 -7.10 17.16 12.38
N SER A 175 -7.16 16.13 13.23
CA SER A 175 -6.55 14.84 12.97
C SER A 175 -7.59 13.73 13.19
N LEU A 176 -7.68 12.80 12.25
CA LEU A 176 -8.33 11.51 12.42
C LEU A 176 -7.22 10.48 12.46
N GLU A 177 -7.20 9.67 13.50
CA GLU A 177 -6.32 8.51 13.60
C GLU A 177 -7.18 7.30 13.92
N SER A 178 -6.73 6.11 13.50
CA SER A 178 -7.40 4.87 13.91
C SER A 178 -6.41 3.80 14.32
N THR A 179 -6.87 2.93 15.21
CA THR A 179 -6.34 1.57 15.35
C THR A 179 -7.38 0.60 14.80
N PHE A 180 -7.00 -0.65 14.56
CA PHE A 180 -7.97 -1.65 14.13
C PHE A 180 -7.67 -3.00 14.75
N LYS A 181 -8.71 -3.83 14.83
CA LYS A 181 -8.64 -5.23 15.22
C LYS A 181 -9.44 -6.08 14.24
N THR A 182 -9.02 -7.32 14.07
CA THR A 182 -9.74 -8.30 13.26
C THR A 182 -10.66 -9.15 14.12
N ALA A 183 -11.80 -9.52 13.55
CA ALA A 183 -12.67 -10.58 14.01
C ALA A 183 -12.92 -11.55 12.84
N LYS A 184 -13.62 -12.66 13.09
CA LYS A 184 -13.83 -13.74 12.11
C LYS A 184 -14.32 -13.21 10.74
N ASP A 185 -15.32 -12.33 10.76
CA ASP A 185 -16.00 -11.84 9.55
C ASP A 185 -15.99 -10.30 9.43
N SER A 186 -15.13 -9.61 10.20
CA SER A 186 -15.11 -8.15 10.22
C SER A 186 -13.75 -7.57 10.62
N ILE A 187 -13.48 -6.35 10.16
CA ILE A 187 -12.42 -5.49 10.70
C ILE A 187 -13.08 -4.33 11.42
N ILE A 188 -12.70 -4.11 12.68
CA ILE A 188 -13.24 -3.03 13.50
C ILE A 188 -12.17 -1.96 13.60
N PHE A 189 -12.47 -0.78 13.05
CA PHE A 189 -11.63 0.40 13.17
C PHE A 189 -12.11 1.24 14.36
N ASN A 190 -11.19 1.53 15.27
CA ASN A 190 -11.41 2.41 16.41
C ASN A 190 -10.81 3.78 16.07
N TYR A 191 -11.66 4.75 15.77
CA TYR A 191 -11.25 6.10 15.37
C TYR A 191 -11.14 7.03 16.56
N GLU A 192 -10.15 7.93 16.49
CA GLU A 192 -9.99 9.09 17.37
C GLU A 192 -9.91 10.35 16.51
N TYR A 193 -10.95 11.17 16.55
CA TYR A 193 -11.02 12.45 15.86
C TYR A 193 -10.72 13.61 16.82
N LYS A 194 -9.64 14.33 16.54
CA LYS A 194 -9.08 15.39 17.36
C LYS A 194 -9.29 16.72 16.64
N THR A 195 -9.97 17.68 17.27
CA THR A 195 -10.20 19.00 16.66
C THR A 195 -9.68 20.14 17.51
N GLY A 196 -9.09 21.12 16.82
CA GLY A 196 -8.67 22.39 17.38
C GLY A 196 -7.44 22.26 18.25
N ILE A 197 -6.34 22.90 17.87
CA ILE A 197 -5.15 22.99 18.73
C ILE A 197 -5.30 24.17 19.70
N SER A 198 -4.95 23.96 20.98
CA SER A 198 -4.89 25.02 22.00
C SER A 198 -3.87 26.11 21.65
N LYS A 199 -4.02 27.34 22.16
CA LYS A 199 -3.12 28.48 21.88
C LYS A 199 -1.63 28.15 22.11
N LYS A 200 -1.31 27.24 23.05
CA LYS A 200 0.05 26.78 23.36
C LYS A 200 0.55 25.62 22.47
N ARG A 201 -0.23 25.18 21.48
CA ARG A 201 0.03 24.06 20.57
C ARG A 201 0.27 22.68 21.21
N LYS A 202 -0.10 22.49 22.48
CA LYS A 202 0.22 21.25 23.22
C LYS A 202 -0.91 20.23 23.34
N LYS A 203 -2.17 20.65 23.17
CA LYS A 203 -3.35 19.78 23.35
C LYS A 203 -4.46 20.14 22.38
N TYR A 204 -5.17 19.12 21.91
CA TYR A 204 -6.42 19.26 21.18
C TYR A 204 -7.55 19.69 22.12
N LYS A 205 -8.54 20.43 21.59
CA LYS A 205 -9.65 20.98 22.37
C LYS A 205 -10.80 19.99 22.50
N LYS A 206 -11.06 19.23 21.45
CA LYS A 206 -12.07 18.16 21.45
C LYS A 206 -11.44 16.88 20.92
N ILE A 207 -11.75 15.77 21.57
CA ILE A 207 -11.41 14.43 21.14
C ILE A 207 -12.71 13.64 21.13
N GLU A 208 -13.00 12.99 20.02
CA GLU A 208 -14.16 12.16 19.83
C GLU A 208 -13.73 10.77 19.38
N LYS A 209 -14.35 9.73 19.94
CA LYS A 209 -14.05 8.35 19.63
C LYS A 209 -15.28 7.67 19.08
N PHE A 210 -15.11 6.89 18.03
CA PHE A 210 -16.17 6.10 17.41
C PHE A 210 -15.59 4.90 16.69
N ASP A 211 -16.43 3.88 16.50
CA ASP A 211 -16.03 2.64 15.87
C ASP A 211 -16.75 2.48 14.53
N VAL A 212 -16.06 1.91 13.55
CA VAL A 212 -16.66 1.49 12.29
C VAL A 212 -16.33 0.03 12.04
N VAL A 213 -17.38 -0.77 11.80
CA VAL A 213 -17.25 -2.18 11.48
C VAL A 213 -17.28 -2.35 9.97
N TYR A 214 -16.21 -2.88 9.40
CA TYR A 214 -16.13 -3.25 8.00
C TYR A 214 -16.41 -4.74 7.88
N ARG A 215 -17.35 -5.11 6.99
CA ARG A 215 -17.67 -6.51 6.67
C ARG A 215 -17.36 -6.79 5.22
N LEU A 216 -16.87 -7.99 4.94
CA LEU A 216 -16.59 -8.42 3.58
C LEU A 216 -17.91 -8.75 2.87
N LYS A 217 -18.17 -8.11 1.73
CA LYS A 217 -19.30 -8.39 0.84
C LYS A 217 -18.79 -8.41 -0.60
N ASN A 218 -19.02 -9.50 -1.32
CA ASN A 218 -18.56 -9.66 -2.71
C ASN A 218 -17.06 -9.36 -2.87
N ASN A 219 -16.22 -9.89 -1.97
CA ASN A 219 -14.76 -9.64 -1.91
C ASN A 219 -14.32 -8.20 -1.65
N VAL A 220 -15.23 -7.30 -1.24
CA VAL A 220 -14.91 -5.91 -0.92
C VAL A 220 -15.31 -5.59 0.52
N TRP A 221 -14.51 -4.81 1.22
CA TRP A 221 -14.82 -4.34 2.58
C TRP A 221 -15.81 -3.19 2.55
N VAL A 222 -16.94 -3.36 3.25
CA VAL A 222 -18.02 -2.37 3.31
C VAL A 222 -18.25 -1.96 4.75
N ALA A 223 -18.21 -0.66 5.02
CA ALA A 223 -18.52 -0.10 6.33
C ALA A 223 -20.01 -0.31 6.68
N SER A 224 -20.28 -0.63 7.94
CA SER A 224 -21.64 -0.70 8.48
C SER A 224 -22.29 0.69 8.60
N ASP A 225 -21.48 1.72 8.82
CA ASP A 225 -21.89 3.12 8.94
C ASP A 225 -20.73 4.02 8.48
N THR A 226 -20.98 4.87 7.49
CA THR A 226 -20.01 5.85 6.97
C THR A 226 -20.33 7.28 7.37
N THR A 227 -21.46 7.52 8.07
CA THR A 227 -22.01 8.84 8.36
C THR A 227 -20.97 9.73 9.02
N ARG A 228 -20.29 9.21 10.06
CA ARG A 228 -19.33 10.01 10.82
C ARG A 228 -18.04 10.27 10.05
N ILE A 229 -17.56 9.29 9.29
CA ILE A 229 -16.38 9.45 8.44
C ILE A 229 -16.64 10.53 7.37
N ASN A 230 -17.79 10.47 6.70
CA ASN A 230 -18.15 11.42 5.64
C ASN A 230 -18.24 12.86 6.18
N GLN A 231 -18.81 13.07 7.37
CA GLN A 231 -18.85 14.39 8.04
C GLN A 231 -17.46 14.95 8.41
N ILE A 232 -16.43 14.11 8.48
CA ILE A 232 -15.07 14.53 8.81
C ILE A 232 -14.28 14.84 7.52
N GLN A 233 -14.57 14.12 6.44
CA GLN A 233 -13.91 14.31 5.15
C GLN A 233 -14.41 15.53 4.37
N TYR A 234 -15.69 15.88 4.54
CA TYR A 234 -16.40 16.93 3.80
C TYR A 234 -16.99 17.95 4.78
#